data_AF-G0MFR4-F1
#
_entry.id   AF-G0MFR4-F1
#
_cell.length_a   1.000
_cell.length_b   1.000
_cell.length_c   1.000
_cell.angle_alpha   90.00
_cell.angle_beta   90.00
_cell.angle_gamma   90.00
#
_symmetry.space_group_name_H-M   'P 1'
#
loop_
_entity.id
_entity.type
_entity.pdbx_description
1 polymer ?
#
loop_
_entity_poly.entity_id
_entity_poly.type
_entity_poly.pdbx_seq_one_letter_code
_entity_poly.pdbx_strand_id
1 'polypeptide(L)'
;MKKNEEPYSVIVACDTVIEFNGEIIGKPTDPNDATETLKRLRNNTHNVYTGMALHYHDADQYEEIIEKTIVHFGDVPDRVIDEYVQSGEPLKKAGSYGIGEFGAVFVSGIEGCMPNVVGLPLHRLHQALINKNIL
;
A
#
# COMPACT_ATOMS: atom_id res chain seq x y z
N MET A 1 -9.59 -33.56 1.00
CA MET A 1 -8.94 -32.56 0.13
C MET A 1 -7.70 -33.20 -0.46
N LYS A 2 -7.60 -33.33 -1.80
CA LYS A 2 -6.33 -33.77 -2.42
C LYS A 2 -5.32 -32.64 -2.24
N LYS A 3 -4.17 -32.90 -1.62
CA LYS A 3 -3.02 -32.00 -1.70
C LYS A 3 -2.60 -31.96 -3.17
N ASN A 4 -2.61 -30.79 -3.79
CA ASN A 4 -1.87 -30.62 -5.04
C ASN A 4 -0.39 -30.81 -4.70
N GLU A 5 0.23 -31.83 -5.29
CA GLU A 5 1.67 -32.12 -5.20
C GLU A 5 2.45 -31.43 -6.33
N GLU A 6 1.84 -30.47 -7.01
CA GLU A 6 2.54 -29.62 -7.97
C GLU A 6 3.51 -28.71 -7.22
N PRO A 7 4.82 -28.73 -7.53
CA PRO A 7 5.77 -27.82 -6.93
C PRO A 7 5.40 -26.37 -7.27
N TYR A 8 5.39 -25.48 -6.27
CA TYR A 8 5.18 -24.05 -6.51
C TYR A 8 6.35 -23.48 -7.32
N SER A 9 6.12 -22.55 -8.25
CA SER A 9 7.21 -21.88 -8.97
C SER A 9 7.83 -20.75 -8.15
N VAL A 10 6.98 -19.95 -7.49
CA VAL A 10 7.38 -18.82 -6.65
C VAL A 10 6.34 -18.57 -5.55
N ILE A 11 6.81 -18.21 -4.36
CA ILE A 11 6.02 -17.66 -3.27
C ILE A 11 6.29 -16.16 -3.23
N VAL A 12 5.21 -15.37 -3.22
CA VAL A 12 5.26 -13.91 -3.12
C VAL A 12 4.70 -13.50 -1.77
N ALA A 13 5.51 -12.85 -0.94
CA ALA A 13 5.07 -12.18 0.28
C ALA A 13 5.30 -10.68 0.12
N CYS A 14 4.37 -9.85 0.61
CA CYS A 14 4.51 -8.40 0.58
C CYS A 14 3.92 -7.75 1.82
N ASP A 15 4.47 -6.61 2.21
CA ASP A 15 3.95 -5.75 3.27
C ASP A 15 4.08 -4.28 2.86
N THR A 16 3.14 -3.45 3.33
CA THR A 16 3.04 -2.04 2.91
C THR A 16 2.92 -1.12 4.10
N VAL A 17 3.76 -0.09 4.11
CA VAL A 17 3.78 0.95 5.16
C VAL A 17 3.63 2.33 4.57
N ILE A 18 2.99 3.22 5.34
CA ILE A 18 2.88 4.64 5.03
C ILE A 18 3.78 5.41 5.98
N GLU A 19 4.58 6.32 5.43
CA GLU A 19 5.52 7.15 6.17
C GLU A 19 5.25 8.63 5.88
N PHE A 20 5.18 9.43 6.94
CA PHE A 20 5.03 10.87 6.87
C PHE A 20 5.97 11.54 7.87
N ASN A 21 6.86 12.42 7.37
CA ASN A 21 7.84 13.16 8.17
C ASN A 21 8.72 12.28 9.08
N GLY A 22 9.11 11.10 8.59
CA GLY A 22 9.94 10.14 9.32
C GLY A 22 9.17 9.20 10.25
N GLU A 23 7.84 9.32 10.34
CA GLU A 23 7.00 8.47 11.18
C GLU A 23 6.18 7.48 10.36
N ILE A 24 6.14 6.22 10.79
CA ILE A 24 5.23 5.22 10.22
C ILE A 24 3.82 5.44 10.74
N ILE A 25 2.87 5.59 9.82
CA ILE A 25 1.45 5.71 10.13
C ILE A 25 0.78 4.35 9.97
N GLY A 26 0.33 3.79 11.09
CA GLY A 26 -0.41 2.54 11.15
C GLY A 26 -1.89 2.70 10.80
N LYS A 27 -2.67 1.67 11.15
CA LYS A 27 -4.13 1.73 11.12
C LYS A 27 -4.62 2.61 12.26
N PRO A 28 -5.68 3.40 12.07
CA PRO A 28 -6.25 4.20 13.15
C PRO A 28 -6.80 3.28 14.25
N THR A 29 -6.64 3.71 15.49
CA THR A 29 -7.14 3.03 16.69
C THR A 29 -8.63 3.25 16.91
N ASP A 30 -9.15 4.41 16.49
CA ASP A 30 -10.55 4.80 16.56
C ASP A 30 -10.90 5.84 15.46
N PRO A 31 -12.18 6.23 15.30
CA PRO A 31 -12.57 7.24 14.32
C PRO A 31 -11.93 8.62 14.50
N ASN A 32 -11.60 9.04 15.72
CA ASN A 32 -10.96 10.34 15.95
C ASN A 32 -9.51 10.30 15.45
N ASP A 33 -8.79 9.21 15.72
CA ASP A 33 -7.44 8.96 15.20
C ASP A 33 -7.40 8.97 13.66
N ALA A 34 -8.45 8.41 13.01
CA ALA A 34 -8.61 8.48 11.56
C ALA A 34 -8.75 9.93 11.06
N THR A 35 -9.61 10.72 11.70
CA THR A 35 -9.82 12.14 11.37
C THR A 35 -8.53 12.95 11.52
N GLU A 36 -7.81 12.78 12.63
CA GLU A 36 -6.55 13.49 12.88
C GLU A 36 -5.47 13.08 11.87
N THR A 37 -5.38 11.80 11.52
CA THR A 37 -4.47 11.32 10.47
C THR A 37 -4.78 11.98 9.12
N LEU A 38 -6.04 12.00 8.69
CA LEU A 38 -6.45 12.61 7.42
C LEU A 38 -6.22 14.12 7.41
N LYS A 39 -6.43 14.82 8.54
CA LYS A 39 -6.11 16.24 8.70
C LYS A 39 -4.61 16.51 8.60
N ARG A 40 -3.77 15.66 9.21
CA ARG A 40 -2.30 15.74 9.12
C ARG A 40 -1.81 15.59 7.67
N LEU A 41 -2.39 14.65 6.92
CA LEU A 41 -1.99 14.39 5.53
C LEU A 41 -2.53 15.42 4.53
N ARG A 42 -3.61 16.14 4.84
CA ARG A 42 -4.20 17.17 3.96
C ARG A 42 -3.18 18.21 3.52
N ASN A 43 -3.19 18.57 2.23
CA ASN A 43 -2.24 19.50 1.60
C ASN A 43 -0.75 19.12 1.77
N ASN A 44 -0.47 17.88 2.19
CA ASN A 44 0.87 17.38 2.37
C ASN A 44 1.13 16.22 1.41
N THR A 45 2.34 15.69 1.50
CA THR A 45 2.81 14.57 0.71
C THR A 45 3.41 13.54 1.64
N HIS A 46 3.12 12.26 1.39
CA HIS A 46 3.64 11.14 2.17
C HIS A 46 4.16 10.04 1.26
N ASN A 47 4.95 9.15 1.85
CA ASN A 47 5.57 8.04 1.15
C ASN A 47 4.82 6.75 1.45
N VAL A 48 4.63 5.93 0.44
CA VAL A 48 4.13 4.57 0.57
C VAL A 48 5.22 3.61 0.09
N TYR A 49 5.63 2.70 0.96
CA TYR A 49 6.63 1.69 0.67
C TYR A 49 5.96 0.33 0.69
N THR A 50 6.15 -0.46 -0.37
CA THR A 50 5.84 -1.89 -0.34
C THR A 50 7.13 -2.68 -0.49
N GLY A 51 7.41 -3.53 0.49
CA GLY A 51 8.44 -4.55 0.41
C GLY A 51 7.84 -5.84 -0.13
N MET A 52 8.57 -6.54 -0.99
CA MET A 52 8.26 -7.88 -1.46
C MET A 52 9.42 -8.81 -1.20
N ALA A 53 9.11 -10.03 -0.75
CA ALA A 53 10.04 -11.17 -0.71
C ALA A 53 9.55 -12.23 -1.69
N LEU A 54 10.41 -12.60 -2.65
CA LEU A 54 10.14 -13.62 -3.66
C LEU A 54 10.99 -14.85 -3.38
N HIS A 55 10.35 -15.98 -3.06
CA HIS A 55 11.03 -17.25 -2.82
C HIS A 55 10.72 -18.23 -3.95
N TYR A 56 11.73 -18.59 -4.72
CA TYR A 56 11.62 -19.49 -5.87
C TYR A 56 11.83 -20.95 -5.45
N HIS A 57 11.22 -21.90 -6.16
CA HIS A 57 11.21 -23.33 -5.80
C HIS A 57 12.58 -23.91 -5.39
N ASP A 58 13.60 -23.61 -6.20
CA ASP A 58 14.96 -24.16 -6.05
C ASP A 58 15.96 -23.15 -5.47
N ALA A 59 15.47 -22.06 -4.85
CA ALA A 59 16.33 -21.01 -4.33
C ALA A 59 16.55 -21.14 -2.82
N ASP A 60 17.81 -21.13 -2.38
CA ASP A 60 18.18 -21.13 -0.97
C ASP A 60 17.88 -19.80 -0.25
N GLN A 61 17.70 -18.71 -1.01
CA GLN A 61 17.46 -17.35 -0.51
C GLN A 61 16.29 -16.72 -1.26
N TYR A 62 15.66 -15.73 -0.63
CA TYR A 62 14.61 -14.92 -1.26
C TYR A 62 15.21 -13.67 -1.91
N GLU A 63 14.55 -13.19 -2.96
CA GLU A 63 14.82 -11.90 -3.57
C GLU A 63 13.97 -10.83 -2.89
N GLU A 64 14.61 -9.74 -2.47
CA GLU A 64 13.95 -8.59 -1.84
C GLU A 64 13.78 -7.45 -2.83
N ILE A 65 12.57 -6.90 -2.91
CA ILE A 65 12.27 -5.73 -3.73
C ILE A 65 11.52 -4.73 -2.85
N ILE A 66 11.99 -3.49 -2.82
CA ILE A 66 11.28 -2.38 -2.17
C ILE A 66 10.91 -1.37 -3.24
N GLU A 67 9.64 -1.00 -3.29
CA GLU A 67 9.12 0.04 -4.17
C GLU A 67 8.58 1.19 -3.33
N LYS A 68 8.99 2.41 -3.67
CA LYS A 68 8.54 3.66 -3.05
C LYS A 68 7.61 4.39 -4.00
N THR A 69 6.52 4.93 -3.47
CA THR A 69 5.64 5.83 -4.21
C THR A 69 5.30 7.04 -3.35
N ILE A 70 5.36 8.22 -3.95
CA ILE A 70 5.01 9.48 -3.29
C ILE A 70 3.54 9.77 -3.62
N VAL A 71 2.74 10.05 -2.60
CA VAL A 71 1.31 10.37 -2.75
C VAL A 71 1.08 11.79 -2.27
N HIS A 72 0.47 12.60 -3.12
CA HIS A 72 0.11 13.99 -2.82
C HIS A 72 -1.34 14.04 -2.40
N PHE A 73 -1.59 14.59 -1.21
CA PHE A 73 -2.94 14.91 -0.76
C PHE A 73 -3.31 16.34 -1.13
N GLY A 74 -4.54 16.51 -1.62
CA GLY A 74 -5.11 17.82 -1.94
C GLY A 74 -5.77 18.50 -0.75
N ASP A 75 -6.29 19.70 -1.01
CA ASP A 75 -7.15 20.39 -0.07
C ASP A 75 -8.56 19.79 -0.13
N VAL A 76 -9.06 19.33 1.01
CA VAL A 76 -10.42 18.84 1.17
C VAL A 76 -11.07 19.50 2.38
N PRO A 77 -12.36 19.86 2.32
CA PRO A 77 -13.04 20.45 3.45
C PRO A 77 -13.29 19.40 4.54
N ASP A 78 -13.33 19.84 5.81
CA ASP A 78 -13.53 18.96 6.97
C ASP A 78 -14.74 18.03 6.83
N ARG A 79 -15.85 18.53 6.26
CA ARG A 79 -17.05 17.73 6.01
C ARG A 79 -16.79 16.44 5.21
N VAL A 80 -15.85 16.46 4.27
CA VAL A 80 -15.51 15.29 3.44
C VAL A 80 -14.72 14.26 4.26
N ILE A 81 -13.85 14.72 5.16
CA ILE A 81 -13.18 13.83 6.11
C ILE A 81 -14.20 13.19 7.04
N ASP A 82 -15.12 13.99 7.58
CA ASP A 82 -16.15 13.50 8.49
C ASP A 82 -17.05 12.45 7.82
N GLU A 83 -17.53 12.73 6.60
CA GLU A 83 -18.30 11.79 5.76
C GLU A 83 -17.50 10.50 5.48
N TYR A 84 -16.21 10.62 5.16
CA TYR A 84 -15.34 9.48 4.91
C TYR A 84 -15.13 8.61 6.15
N VAL A 85 -14.90 9.21 7.32
CA VAL A 85 -14.73 8.48 8.58
C VAL A 85 -16.03 7.81 9.00
N GLN A 86 -17.18 8.46 8.82
CA GLN A 86 -18.50 7.88 9.08
C GLN A 86 -18.81 6.67 8.20
N SER A 87 -18.23 6.58 6.99
CA SER A 87 -18.38 5.40 6.13
C SER A 87 -17.74 4.13 6.73
N GLY A 88 -16.80 4.28 7.67
CA GLY A 88 -16.03 3.18 8.25
C GLY A 88 -14.91 2.65 7.36
N GLU A 89 -14.80 3.11 6.10
CA GLU A 89 -13.72 2.74 5.17
C GLU A 89 -12.30 2.93 5.75
N PRO A 90 -11.96 4.04 6.46
CA PRO A 90 -10.59 4.27 6.93
C PRO A 90 -10.15 3.36 8.08
N LEU A 91 -11.10 2.77 8.84
CA LEU A 91 -10.83 2.16 10.15
C LEU A 91 -9.95 0.90 10.12
N LYS A 92 -9.68 0.34 8.93
CA LYS A 92 -8.84 -0.85 8.75
C LYS A 92 -7.64 -0.60 7.83
N LYS A 93 -7.38 0.66 7.47
CA LYS A 93 -6.38 1.04 6.46
C LYS A 93 -5.24 1.82 7.13
N ALA A 94 -4.00 1.46 6.80
CA ALA A 94 -2.85 2.25 7.23
C ALA A 94 -2.94 3.66 6.62
N GLY A 95 -2.56 4.69 7.37
CA GLY A 95 -2.73 6.09 6.95
C GLY A 95 -4.19 6.55 6.82
N SER A 96 -5.14 5.73 7.27
CA SER A 96 -6.57 6.07 7.32
C SER A 96 -7.18 6.42 5.95
N TYR A 97 -6.67 5.90 4.83
CA TYR A 97 -7.30 6.03 3.52
C TYR A 97 -6.99 4.83 2.60
N GLY A 98 -7.82 4.64 1.57
CA GLY A 98 -7.57 3.67 0.50
C GLY A 98 -7.70 4.29 -0.88
N ILE A 99 -6.61 4.29 -1.66
CA ILE A 99 -6.60 4.91 -2.99
C ILE A 99 -7.45 4.17 -4.04
N GLY A 100 -7.78 2.90 -3.80
CA GLY A 100 -8.62 2.08 -4.69
C GLY A 100 -10.12 2.23 -4.45
N GLU A 101 -10.53 2.99 -3.43
CA GLU A 101 -11.92 3.15 -3.00
C GLU A 101 -12.25 4.65 -2.84
N PHE A 102 -13.16 5.04 -1.95
CA PHE A 102 -13.57 6.44 -1.81
C PHE A 102 -12.43 7.33 -1.28
N GLY A 103 -11.45 6.75 -0.58
CA GLY A 103 -10.23 7.45 -0.15
C GLY A 103 -9.41 8.08 -1.29
N ALA A 104 -9.65 7.71 -2.55
CA ALA A 104 -9.08 8.39 -3.71
C ALA A 104 -9.40 9.89 -3.77
N VAL A 105 -10.51 10.34 -3.15
CA VAL A 105 -10.93 11.76 -3.13
C VAL A 105 -9.89 12.69 -2.50
N PHE A 106 -9.01 12.17 -1.64
CA PHE A 106 -7.96 12.96 -0.99
C PHE A 106 -6.71 13.12 -1.86
N VAL A 107 -6.52 12.29 -2.89
CA VAL A 107 -5.27 12.22 -3.66
C VAL A 107 -5.32 13.19 -4.84
N SER A 108 -4.41 14.16 -4.87
CA SER A 108 -4.26 15.12 -5.96
C SER A 108 -3.23 14.68 -7.01
N GLY A 109 -2.34 13.76 -6.66
CA GLY A 109 -1.32 13.23 -7.57
C GLY A 109 -0.52 12.09 -6.96
N ILE A 110 0.23 11.38 -7.80
CA ILE A 110 1.13 10.29 -7.40
C ILE A 110 2.41 10.40 -8.23
N GLU A 111 3.57 10.24 -7.58
CA GLU A 111 4.85 10.00 -8.26
C GLU A 111 5.33 8.57 -7.93
N GLY A 112 5.23 7.68 -8.92
CA GLY A 112 5.58 6.26 -8.76
C GLY A 112 4.50 5.32 -9.28
N CYS A 113 4.24 4.26 -8.52
CA CYS A 113 3.44 3.11 -8.96
C CYS A 113 2.13 3.03 -8.16
N MET A 114 0.97 3.23 -8.79
CA MET A 114 -0.31 3.11 -8.08
C MET A 114 -0.53 1.70 -7.48
N PRO A 115 -0.24 0.58 -8.20
CA PRO A 115 -0.30 -0.75 -7.60
C PRO A 115 0.56 -0.92 -6.33
N ASN A 116 1.69 -0.22 -6.23
CA ASN A 116 2.48 -0.16 -4.99
C ASN A 116 1.66 0.43 -3.85
N VAL A 117 0.96 1.54 -4.07
CA VAL A 117 0.09 2.18 -3.06
C VAL A 117 -1.05 1.25 -2.62
N VAL A 118 -1.58 0.44 -3.53
CA VAL A 118 -2.60 -0.59 -3.21
C VAL A 118 -2.01 -1.75 -2.39
N GLY A 119 -0.71 -2.00 -2.52
CA GLY A 119 0.04 -2.94 -1.68
C GLY A 119 0.74 -4.06 -2.43
N LEU A 120 0.81 -4.00 -3.76
CA LEU A 120 1.60 -4.94 -4.57
C LEU A 120 2.17 -4.22 -5.81
N PRO A 121 3.47 -3.92 -5.88
CA PRO A 121 4.09 -3.23 -7.00
C PRO A 121 4.20 -4.14 -8.23
N LEU A 122 3.08 -4.32 -8.92
CA LEU A 122 2.89 -5.27 -10.02
C LEU A 122 3.93 -5.14 -11.13
N HIS A 123 4.35 -3.92 -11.48
CA HIS A 123 5.38 -3.71 -12.49
C HIS A 123 6.71 -4.36 -12.09
N ARG A 124 7.14 -4.15 -10.84
CA ARG A 124 8.39 -4.69 -10.29
C ARG A 124 8.31 -6.20 -10.14
N LEU A 125 7.17 -6.71 -9.67
CA LEU A 125 6.91 -8.15 -9.59
C LEU A 125 7.01 -8.80 -10.97
N HIS A 126 6.33 -8.24 -11.97
CA HIS A 126 6.31 -8.79 -13.31
C HIS A 126 7.71 -8.80 -13.95
N GLN A 127 8.52 -7.76 -13.72
CA GLN A 127 9.92 -7.73 -14.14
C GLN A 127 10.74 -8.86 -13.51
N ALA A 128 10.59 -9.09 -12.19
CA ALA A 128 11.29 -10.16 -11.50
C ALA A 128 10.91 -11.55 -12.04
N LEU A 129 9.62 -11.78 -12.30
CA LEU A 129 9.14 -13.06 -12.84
C LEU A 129 9.64 -13.34 -14.26
N ILE A 130 9.69 -12.33 -15.14
CA ILE A 130 10.31 -12.45 -16.47
C ILE A 130 11.80 -12.80 -16.33
N ASN A 131 12.53 -12.08 -15.46
CA ASN A 131 13.97 -12.29 -15.29
C ASN A 131 14.31 -13.70 -14.77
N LYS A 132 13.35 -14.37 -14.14
CA LYS A 132 13.46 -15.75 -13.64
C LYS A 132 12.87 -16.79 -14.58
N ASN A 133 12.41 -16.38 -15.77
CA ASN A 133 11.75 -17.23 -16.77
C ASN A 133 10.54 -17.99 -16.22
N ILE A 134 9.77 -17.34 -15.33
CA ILE A 134 8.51 -17.88 -14.79
C ILE A 134 7.33 -17.47 -15.67
N LEU A 135 7.42 -16.29 -16.31
CA LEU A 135 6.47 -15.75 -17.29
C LEU A 135 7.10 -15.66 -18.68
#